data_AF-A0A0M9ZV75-F1
#
_entry.id   AF-A0A0M9ZV75-F1
#
_cell.length_a   1.000
_cell.length_b   1.000
_cell.length_c   1.000
_cell.angle_alpha   90.00
_cell.angle_beta   90.00
_cell.angle_gamma   90.00
#
_symmetry.space_group_name_H-M   'P 1'
#
loop_
_entity.id
_entity.type
_entity.pdbx_description
1 polymer ?
#
loop_
_entity_poly.entity_id
_entity_poly.type
_entity_poly.pdbx_seq_one_letter_code
_entity_poly.pdbx_strand_id
1 'polypeptide(L)'
;MDEVAALPGGAPLAELADKVENAQPQAVRDIANRWKQAAGKCGDQTNVLQQSVSQLDGAWEGKSADGFVAYMANLTKSGTSMTDALNGAAADLEAAANALETAKSSMSRICETLLSRARQVRQQLHGQPQEDIDSIIRGYCAEAVGDAQPVISQAENALNAAAGTLKGRPGALAPKFSSIEDPNTQTFTPAPGKPVEWTASPPPDDSTKSSSSDATPTPTPTEDRGHGGGGGGGGGGSASGGGGGGGGGSVGGMGPSGGPPSGSPPPGNVEEWIREAIKILQANGIPVTEDNIDEIWKIIEKESSGNPHAINLWDSNAQKGTPSKGLMQCIDSTFNAHKLPGHDDIWNPVDNIIAGVRYTFSRYGGFEGHPGLKAMSQGGGYQGY
;
A
#
# COMPACT_ATOMS: atom_id res chain seq x y z
N MET A 1 -18.08 -35.00 0.93
CA MET A 1 -19.18 -35.13 1.90
C MET A 1 -20.00 -36.39 1.72
N ASP A 2 -20.22 -36.84 0.49
CA ASP A 2 -21.00 -38.05 0.16
C ASP A 2 -20.60 -39.31 0.93
N GLU A 3 -19.30 -39.56 1.10
CA GLU A 3 -18.81 -40.71 1.89
C GLU A 3 -19.20 -40.63 3.37
N VAL A 4 -19.22 -39.42 3.96
CA VAL A 4 -19.62 -39.20 5.35
C VAL A 4 -21.12 -39.34 5.49
N ALA A 5 -21.89 -38.78 4.56
CA ALA A 5 -23.35 -38.90 4.51
C ALA A 5 -23.81 -40.36 4.37
N ALA A 6 -23.03 -41.20 3.69
CA ALA A 6 -23.30 -42.62 3.51
C ALA A 6 -23.01 -43.48 4.76
N LEU A 7 -22.37 -42.93 5.80
CA LEU A 7 -22.16 -43.65 7.06
C LEU A 7 -23.47 -43.71 7.88
N PRO A 8 -23.72 -44.81 8.62
CA PRO A 8 -24.86 -44.88 9.52
C PRO A 8 -24.74 -43.80 10.61
N GLY A 9 -25.69 -42.86 10.61
CA GLY A 9 -25.68 -41.70 11.51
C GLY A 9 -24.81 -40.52 11.05
N GLY A 10 -24.25 -40.56 9.83
CA GLY A 10 -23.36 -39.52 9.30
C GLY A 10 -24.07 -38.27 8.73
N ALA A 11 -25.38 -38.34 8.49
CA ALA A 11 -26.15 -37.25 7.86
C ALA A 11 -26.04 -35.89 8.61
N PRO A 12 -26.13 -35.81 9.95
CA PRO A 12 -26.00 -34.52 10.64
C PRO A 12 -24.60 -33.91 10.50
N LEU A 13 -23.55 -34.74 10.44
CA LEU A 13 -22.19 -34.25 10.21
C LEU A 13 -22.02 -33.71 8.79
N ALA A 14 -22.58 -34.41 7.80
CA ALA A 14 -22.58 -33.94 6.41
C ALA A 14 -23.28 -32.58 6.28
N GLU A 15 -24.44 -32.39 6.91
CA GLU A 15 -25.16 -31.11 6.92
C GLU A 15 -24.33 -29.97 7.52
N LEU A 16 -23.61 -30.21 8.63
CA LEU A 16 -22.68 -29.22 9.20
C LEU A 16 -21.52 -28.91 8.25
N ALA A 17 -21.03 -29.91 7.55
CA ALA A 17 -19.90 -29.77 6.66
C ALA A 17 -20.27 -29.01 5.37
N ASP A 18 -21.48 -29.22 4.85
CA ASP A 18 -22.05 -28.51 3.70
C ASP A 18 -22.13 -26.99 3.94
N LYS A 19 -22.38 -26.57 5.19
CA LYS A 19 -22.39 -25.14 5.57
C LYS A 19 -21.07 -24.42 5.27
N VAL A 20 -19.94 -25.11 5.33
CA VAL A 20 -18.60 -24.53 5.14
C VAL A 20 -17.91 -24.96 3.84
N GLU A 21 -18.48 -25.93 3.12
CA GLU A 21 -17.90 -26.46 1.88
C GLU A 21 -17.66 -25.34 0.85
N ASN A 22 -18.71 -24.54 0.62
CA ASN A 22 -18.73 -23.43 -0.33
C ASN A 22 -18.21 -22.11 0.24
N ALA A 23 -17.75 -22.09 1.49
CA ALA A 23 -17.19 -20.87 2.07
C ALA A 23 -15.91 -20.45 1.35
N GLN A 24 -15.80 -19.15 1.06
CA GLN A 24 -14.69 -18.53 0.33
C GLN A 24 -13.91 -17.56 1.23
N PRO A 25 -13.11 -18.06 2.19
CA PRO A 25 -12.35 -17.19 3.10
C PRO A 25 -11.39 -16.26 2.36
N GLN A 26 -10.81 -16.71 1.24
CA GLN A 26 -9.91 -15.87 0.43
C GLN A 26 -10.65 -14.67 -0.19
N ALA A 27 -11.87 -14.85 -0.70
CA ALA A 27 -12.63 -13.74 -1.26
C ALA A 27 -12.94 -12.67 -0.19
N VAL A 28 -13.20 -13.08 1.06
CA VAL A 28 -13.38 -12.16 2.19
C VAL A 28 -12.09 -11.39 2.49
N ARG A 29 -10.92 -12.05 2.45
CA ARG A 29 -9.61 -11.39 2.60
C ARG A 29 -9.32 -10.40 1.49
N ASP A 30 -9.68 -10.74 0.25
CA ASP A 30 -9.48 -9.83 -0.88
C ASP A 30 -10.30 -8.55 -0.71
N ILE A 31 -11.52 -8.65 -0.16
CA ILE A 31 -12.31 -7.47 0.22
C ILE A 31 -11.62 -6.70 1.35
N ALA A 32 -11.17 -7.37 2.42
CA ALA A 32 -10.45 -6.71 3.51
C ALA A 32 -9.21 -5.94 3.01
N ASN A 33 -8.45 -6.52 2.09
CA ASN A 33 -7.29 -5.88 1.48
C ASN A 33 -7.66 -4.61 0.70
N ARG A 34 -8.78 -4.62 -0.04
CA ARG A 34 -9.28 -3.41 -0.73
C ARG A 34 -9.64 -2.31 0.26
N TRP A 35 -10.22 -2.66 1.40
CA TRP A 35 -10.53 -1.71 2.46
C TRP A 35 -9.27 -1.12 3.11
N LYS A 36 -8.22 -1.94 3.34
CA LYS A 36 -6.91 -1.45 3.79
C LYS A 36 -6.26 -0.50 2.78
N GLN A 37 -6.33 -0.82 1.48
CA GLN A 37 -5.83 0.07 0.43
C GLN A 37 -6.59 1.40 0.41
N ALA A 38 -7.91 1.36 0.55
CA ALA A 38 -8.72 2.57 0.67
C ALA A 38 -8.37 3.39 1.92
N ALA A 39 -8.13 2.72 3.06
CA ALA A 39 -7.68 3.37 4.29
C ALA A 39 -6.32 4.05 4.11
N GLY A 40 -5.36 3.35 3.48
CA GLY A 40 -4.05 3.91 3.15
C GLY A 40 -4.16 5.16 2.30
N LYS A 41 -4.91 5.09 1.18
CA LYS A 41 -5.15 6.26 0.31
C LYS A 41 -5.81 7.42 1.06
N CYS A 42 -6.79 7.15 1.93
CA CYS A 42 -7.44 8.18 2.73
C CYS A 42 -6.47 8.83 3.73
N GLY A 43 -5.64 8.02 4.39
CA GLY A 43 -4.58 8.49 5.30
C GLY A 43 -3.54 9.34 4.58
N ASP A 44 -3.08 8.92 3.40
CA ASP A 44 -2.10 9.67 2.61
C ASP A 44 -2.64 11.05 2.21
N GLN A 45 -3.88 11.12 1.70
CA GLN A 45 -4.51 12.40 1.36
C GLN A 45 -4.72 13.29 2.58
N THR A 46 -5.07 12.70 3.72
CA THR A 46 -5.21 13.40 5.00
C THR A 46 -3.87 13.99 5.46
N ASN A 47 -2.78 13.25 5.30
CA ASN A 47 -1.42 13.69 5.63
C ASN A 47 -0.94 14.81 4.71
N VAL A 48 -1.17 14.68 3.39
CA VAL A 48 -0.86 15.73 2.41
C VAL A 48 -1.59 17.02 2.78
N LEU A 49 -2.89 16.92 3.07
CA LEU A 49 -3.69 18.06 3.49
C LEU A 49 -3.13 18.74 4.75
N GLN A 50 -2.77 17.93 5.76
CA GLN A 50 -2.18 18.44 7.00
C GLN A 50 -0.87 19.17 6.74
N GLN A 51 0.02 18.61 5.91
CA GLN A 51 1.30 19.24 5.55
C GLN A 51 1.10 20.56 4.81
N SER A 52 0.18 20.61 3.84
CA SER A 52 -0.13 21.84 3.11
C SER A 52 -0.66 22.94 4.02
N VAL A 53 -1.52 22.59 4.99
CA VAL A 53 -2.05 23.55 5.97
C VAL A 53 -0.94 24.06 6.90
N SER A 54 -0.04 23.19 7.36
CA SER A 54 1.12 23.61 8.17
C SER A 54 2.10 24.50 7.41
N GLN A 55 2.30 24.29 6.11
CA GLN A 55 3.10 25.19 5.29
C GLN A 55 2.45 26.57 5.14
N LEU A 56 1.12 26.60 4.97
CA LEU A 56 0.37 27.85 4.90
C LEU A 56 0.42 28.63 6.21
N ASP A 57 0.30 27.95 7.35
CA ASP A 57 0.40 28.53 8.69
C ASP A 57 1.76 29.24 8.91
N GLY A 58 2.85 28.67 8.38
CA GLY A 58 4.17 29.32 8.43
C GLY A 58 4.33 30.53 7.50
N ALA A 59 3.43 30.73 6.54
CA ALA A 59 3.48 31.81 5.55
C ALA A 59 2.38 32.86 5.73
N TRP A 60 1.35 32.55 6.52
CA TRP A 60 0.17 33.38 6.76
C TRP A 60 -0.15 33.41 8.24
N GLU A 61 0.00 34.58 8.86
CA GLU A 61 -0.23 34.76 10.29
C GLU A 61 -1.46 35.63 10.58
N GLY A 62 -2.08 35.42 11.75
CA GLY A 62 -3.16 36.23 12.28
C GLY A 62 -4.48 35.47 12.44
N LYS A 63 -5.49 36.13 13.03
CA LYS A 63 -6.75 35.48 13.45
C LYS A 63 -7.50 34.73 12.35
N SER A 64 -7.37 35.17 11.09
CA SER A 64 -7.99 34.46 9.96
C SER A 64 -7.20 33.20 9.59
N ALA A 65 -5.87 33.23 9.67
CA ALA A 65 -5.03 32.05 9.49
C ALA A 65 -5.33 31.02 10.58
N ASP A 66 -5.33 31.43 11.86
CA ASP A 66 -5.65 30.58 13.01
C ASP A 66 -7.03 29.91 12.84
N GLY A 67 -8.03 30.70 12.39
CA GLY A 67 -9.39 30.21 12.13
C GLY A 67 -9.45 29.19 10.99
N PHE A 68 -8.73 29.44 9.90
CA PHE A 68 -8.63 28.50 8.78
C PHE A 68 -7.93 27.20 9.18
N VAL A 69 -6.79 27.28 9.88
CA VAL A 69 -6.05 26.10 10.37
C VAL A 69 -6.93 25.27 11.32
N ALA A 70 -7.65 25.92 12.24
CA ALA A 70 -8.58 25.25 13.15
C ALA A 70 -9.72 24.55 12.39
N TYR A 71 -10.23 25.17 11.34
CA TYR A 71 -11.25 24.56 10.46
C TYR A 71 -10.70 23.35 9.72
N MET A 72 -9.53 23.48 9.10
CA MET A 72 -8.88 22.40 8.37
C MET A 72 -8.52 21.21 9.28
N ALA A 73 -8.19 21.47 10.55
CA ALA A 73 -7.99 20.41 11.54
C ALA A 73 -9.24 19.52 11.72
N ASN A 74 -10.46 20.04 11.51
CA ASN A 74 -11.69 19.23 11.56
C ASN A 74 -11.84 18.33 10.32
N LEU A 75 -11.38 18.79 9.14
CA LEU A 75 -11.27 17.94 7.95
C LEU A 75 -10.28 16.80 8.20
N THR A 76 -9.08 17.12 8.72
CA THR A 76 -8.05 16.12 9.01
C THR A 76 -8.56 15.08 10.02
N LYS A 77 -9.19 15.50 11.12
CA LYS A 77 -9.80 14.59 12.11
C LYS A 77 -10.88 13.69 11.50
N SER A 78 -11.69 14.21 10.57
CA SER A 78 -12.71 13.42 9.88
C SER A 78 -12.08 12.39 8.93
N GLY A 79 -10.97 12.75 8.26
CA GLY A 79 -10.17 11.83 7.46
C GLY A 79 -9.54 10.71 8.28
N THR A 80 -8.98 11.03 9.45
CA THR A 80 -8.49 10.02 10.41
C THR A 80 -9.61 9.08 10.86
N SER A 81 -10.78 9.62 11.25
CA SER A 81 -11.95 8.82 11.65
C SER A 81 -12.39 7.85 10.55
N MET A 82 -12.40 8.30 9.30
CA MET A 82 -12.70 7.45 8.14
C MET A 82 -11.64 6.36 7.93
N THR A 83 -10.36 6.72 8.03
CA THR A 83 -9.23 5.78 7.90
C THR A 83 -9.30 4.67 8.96
N ASP A 84 -9.55 5.04 10.22
CA ASP A 84 -9.71 4.09 11.33
C ASP A 84 -10.92 3.19 11.13
N ALA A 85 -12.04 3.74 10.65
CA ALA A 85 -13.23 2.95 10.35
C ALA A 85 -12.99 1.91 9.25
N LEU A 86 -12.28 2.30 8.18
CA LEU A 86 -11.90 1.41 7.08
C LEU A 86 -10.94 0.30 7.53
N ASN A 87 -9.91 0.66 8.31
CA ASN A 87 -8.96 -0.30 8.87
C ASN A 87 -9.64 -1.30 9.81
N GLY A 88 -10.52 -0.81 10.69
CA GLY A 88 -11.27 -1.69 11.59
C GLY A 88 -12.23 -2.61 10.83
N ALA A 89 -12.86 -2.13 9.76
CA ALA A 89 -13.72 -2.97 8.91
C ALA A 89 -12.92 -4.08 8.21
N ALA A 90 -11.71 -3.77 7.74
CA ALA A 90 -10.81 -4.78 7.20
C ALA A 90 -10.41 -5.82 8.26
N ALA A 91 -10.10 -5.38 9.48
CA ALA A 91 -9.77 -6.28 10.58
C ALA A 91 -10.93 -7.25 10.94
N ASP A 92 -12.17 -6.75 10.97
CA ASP A 92 -13.35 -7.58 11.22
C ASP A 92 -13.55 -8.64 10.11
N LEU A 93 -13.36 -8.25 8.85
CA LEU A 93 -13.44 -9.15 7.70
C LEU A 93 -12.32 -10.22 7.75
N GLU A 94 -11.11 -9.85 8.14
CA GLU A 94 -10.00 -10.80 8.32
C GLU A 94 -10.27 -11.81 9.44
N ALA A 95 -10.82 -11.35 10.57
CA ALA A 95 -11.23 -12.23 11.65
C ALA A 95 -12.29 -13.24 11.18
N ALA A 96 -13.30 -12.79 10.43
CA ALA A 96 -14.31 -13.67 9.84
C ALA A 96 -13.71 -14.67 8.84
N ALA A 97 -12.79 -14.22 7.98
CA ALA A 97 -12.10 -15.10 7.03
C ALA A 97 -11.25 -16.18 7.74
N ASN A 98 -10.54 -15.81 8.80
CA ASN A 98 -9.75 -16.73 9.62
C ASN A 98 -10.64 -17.78 10.31
N ALA A 99 -11.79 -17.36 10.83
CA ALA A 99 -12.76 -18.27 11.45
C ALA A 99 -13.33 -19.27 10.42
N LEU A 100 -13.66 -18.81 9.21
CA LEU A 100 -14.10 -19.67 8.11
C LEU A 100 -13.04 -20.68 7.68
N GLU A 101 -11.78 -20.25 7.53
CA GLU A 101 -10.68 -21.17 7.18
C GLU A 101 -10.41 -22.21 8.27
N THR A 102 -10.45 -21.78 9.54
CA THR A 102 -10.34 -22.66 10.70
C THR A 102 -11.48 -23.68 10.71
N ALA A 103 -12.71 -23.25 10.40
CA ALA A 103 -13.84 -24.15 10.33
C ALA A 103 -13.71 -25.17 9.20
N LYS A 104 -13.32 -24.73 8.00
CA LYS A 104 -13.12 -25.61 6.84
C LYS A 104 -12.04 -26.65 7.07
N SER A 105 -10.89 -26.24 7.60
CA SER A 105 -9.78 -27.16 7.92
C SER A 105 -10.13 -28.13 9.05
N SER A 106 -10.83 -27.66 10.09
CA SER A 106 -11.27 -28.52 11.19
C SER A 106 -12.33 -29.53 10.74
N MET A 107 -13.31 -29.10 9.95
CA MET A 107 -14.32 -30.00 9.38
C MET A 107 -13.70 -31.08 8.49
N SER A 108 -12.73 -30.71 7.66
CA SER A 108 -11.99 -31.68 6.84
C SER A 108 -11.29 -32.73 7.72
N ARG A 109 -10.58 -32.29 8.77
CA ARG A 109 -9.91 -33.19 9.71
C ARG A 109 -10.88 -34.10 10.47
N ILE A 110 -12.02 -33.58 10.93
CA ILE A 110 -13.05 -34.35 11.62
C ILE A 110 -13.60 -35.44 10.69
N CYS A 111 -13.94 -35.07 9.46
CA CYS A 111 -14.45 -36.02 8.45
C CYS A 111 -13.42 -37.10 8.10
N GLU A 112 -12.17 -36.73 7.86
CA GLU A 112 -11.07 -37.67 7.58
C GLU A 112 -10.85 -38.64 8.74
N THR A 113 -10.87 -38.13 9.98
CA THR A 113 -10.71 -38.96 11.19
C THR A 113 -11.85 -39.94 11.34
N LEU A 114 -13.10 -39.49 11.13
CA LEU A 114 -14.28 -40.35 11.16
C LEU A 114 -14.20 -41.44 10.11
N LEU A 115 -13.91 -41.09 8.85
CA LEU A 115 -13.82 -42.05 7.75
C LEU A 115 -12.71 -43.08 8.00
N SER A 116 -11.57 -42.64 8.55
CA SER A 116 -10.47 -43.54 8.94
C SER A 116 -10.91 -44.53 10.03
N ARG A 117 -11.55 -44.05 11.11
CA ARG A 117 -12.08 -44.89 12.20
C ARG A 117 -13.15 -45.86 11.70
N ALA A 118 -14.06 -45.41 10.84
CA ALA A 118 -15.12 -46.24 10.26
C ALA A 118 -14.54 -47.35 9.34
N ARG A 119 -13.52 -47.04 8.53
CA ARG A 119 -12.83 -48.04 7.70
C ARG A 119 -12.08 -49.06 8.59
N GLN A 120 -11.41 -48.58 9.62
CA GLN A 120 -10.67 -49.45 10.55
C GLN A 120 -11.59 -50.42 11.28
N VAL A 121 -12.74 -49.96 11.81
CA VAL A 121 -13.66 -50.86 12.53
C VAL A 121 -14.30 -51.89 11.60
N ARG A 122 -14.66 -51.51 10.37
CA ARG A 122 -15.15 -52.44 9.35
C ARG A 122 -14.12 -53.53 9.02
N GLN A 123 -12.84 -53.16 8.95
CA GLN A 123 -11.76 -54.11 8.69
C GLN A 123 -11.51 -55.04 9.88
N GLN A 124 -11.50 -54.51 11.10
CA GLN A 124 -11.26 -55.29 12.31
C GLN A 124 -12.40 -56.27 12.63
N LEU A 125 -13.65 -55.87 12.37
CA LEU A 125 -14.85 -56.65 12.69
C LEU A 125 -15.53 -57.27 11.46
N HIS A 126 -14.80 -57.49 10.36
CA HIS A 126 -15.34 -57.95 9.07
C HIS A 126 -16.17 -59.25 9.10
N GLY A 127 -16.08 -60.06 10.17
CA GLY A 127 -16.87 -61.28 10.37
C GLY A 127 -18.02 -61.15 11.38
N GLN A 128 -18.23 -59.96 11.95
CA GLN A 128 -19.33 -59.65 12.88
C GLN A 128 -20.59 -59.22 12.13
N PRO A 129 -21.77 -59.27 12.76
CA PRO A 129 -23.00 -58.72 12.19
C PRO A 129 -22.87 -57.25 11.80
N GLN A 130 -23.40 -56.88 10.64
CA GLN A 130 -23.33 -55.51 10.11
C GLN A 130 -23.93 -54.47 11.08
N GLU A 131 -25.01 -54.81 11.79
CA GLU A 131 -25.67 -53.92 12.74
C GLU A 131 -24.77 -53.55 13.94
N ASP A 132 -23.90 -54.47 14.39
CA ASP A 132 -22.95 -54.21 15.47
C ASP A 132 -21.87 -53.21 15.02
N ILE A 133 -21.39 -53.36 13.79
CA ILE A 133 -20.44 -52.43 13.16
C ILE A 133 -21.10 -51.06 12.99
N ASP A 134 -22.32 -51.01 12.48
CA ASP A 134 -23.06 -49.78 12.24
C ASP A 134 -23.45 -49.07 13.54
N SER A 135 -23.68 -49.80 14.63
CA SER A 135 -23.86 -49.23 15.98
C SER A 135 -22.59 -48.50 16.46
N ILE A 136 -21.42 -49.08 16.27
CA ILE A 136 -20.14 -48.41 16.63
C ILE A 136 -19.91 -47.17 15.76
N ILE A 137 -20.15 -47.28 14.44
CA ILE A 137 -19.99 -46.14 13.52
C ILE A 137 -20.95 -45.00 13.88
N ARG A 138 -22.20 -45.29 14.28
CA ARG A 138 -23.13 -44.27 14.80
C ARG A 138 -22.54 -43.52 16.00
N GLY A 139 -21.85 -44.22 16.91
CA GLY A 139 -21.15 -43.61 18.03
C GLY A 139 -20.04 -42.64 17.59
N TYR A 140 -19.21 -43.04 16.61
CA TYR A 140 -18.18 -42.17 16.05
C TYR A 140 -18.77 -40.95 15.32
N CYS A 141 -19.89 -41.13 14.61
CA CYS A 141 -20.58 -40.01 13.96
C CYS A 141 -21.11 -39.02 15.00
N ALA A 142 -21.70 -39.49 16.10
CA ALA A 142 -22.19 -38.63 17.18
C ALA A 142 -21.05 -37.84 17.86
N GLU A 143 -19.91 -38.47 18.10
CA GLU A 143 -18.70 -37.81 18.61
C GLU A 143 -18.22 -36.71 17.64
N ALA A 144 -18.10 -37.04 16.35
CA ALA A 144 -17.69 -36.10 15.32
C ALA A 144 -18.65 -34.90 15.16
N VAL A 145 -19.97 -35.13 15.30
CA VAL A 145 -20.97 -34.04 15.34
C VAL A 145 -20.74 -33.13 16.56
N GLY A 146 -20.48 -33.72 17.73
CA GLY A 146 -20.15 -32.97 18.95
C GLY A 146 -18.93 -32.07 18.78
N ASP A 147 -17.91 -32.54 18.06
CA ASP A 147 -16.70 -31.77 17.76
C ASP A 147 -16.92 -30.70 16.67
N ALA A 148 -17.77 -30.98 15.69
CA ALA A 148 -18.07 -30.09 14.57
C ALA A 148 -18.95 -28.89 14.98
N GLN A 149 -19.93 -29.10 15.86
CA GLN A 149 -20.88 -28.07 16.30
C GLN A 149 -20.22 -26.77 16.81
N PRO A 150 -19.25 -26.80 17.75
CA PRO A 150 -18.61 -25.59 18.25
C PRO A 150 -17.79 -24.86 17.18
N VAL A 151 -17.16 -25.61 16.27
CA VAL A 151 -16.37 -25.05 15.17
C VAL A 151 -17.25 -24.24 14.21
N ILE A 152 -18.39 -24.81 13.81
CA ILE A 152 -19.36 -24.12 12.95
C ILE A 152 -19.95 -22.90 13.67
N SER A 153 -20.31 -23.04 14.95
CA SER A 153 -20.86 -21.95 15.76
C SER A 153 -19.88 -20.78 15.90
N GLN A 154 -18.58 -21.06 16.05
CA GLN A 154 -17.55 -20.03 16.10
C GLN A 154 -17.44 -19.26 14.78
N ALA A 155 -17.50 -19.94 13.63
CA ALA A 155 -17.50 -19.30 12.32
C ALA A 155 -18.76 -18.45 12.08
N GLU A 156 -19.94 -18.97 12.43
CA GLU A 156 -21.21 -18.22 12.35
C GLU A 156 -21.16 -16.96 13.22
N ASN A 157 -20.65 -17.08 14.46
CA ASN A 157 -20.50 -15.92 15.36
C ASN A 157 -19.52 -14.87 14.82
N ALA A 158 -18.39 -15.28 14.25
CA ALA A 158 -17.43 -14.36 13.66
C ALA A 158 -18.00 -13.61 12.45
N LEU A 159 -18.75 -14.31 11.59
CA LEU A 159 -19.44 -13.71 10.46
C LEU A 159 -20.52 -12.72 10.91
N ASN A 160 -21.34 -13.09 11.89
CA ASN A 160 -22.39 -12.24 12.44
C ASN A 160 -21.80 -10.99 13.12
N ALA A 161 -20.70 -11.15 13.85
CA ALA A 161 -19.98 -10.04 14.46
C ALA A 161 -19.48 -9.06 13.39
N ALA A 162 -18.78 -9.56 12.35
CA ALA A 162 -18.29 -8.73 11.26
C ALA A 162 -19.43 -8.01 10.50
N ALA A 163 -20.53 -8.71 10.22
CA ALA A 163 -21.70 -8.09 9.58
C ALA A 163 -22.33 -7.00 10.45
N GLY A 164 -22.43 -7.24 11.77
CA GLY A 164 -22.95 -6.30 12.74
C GLY A 164 -22.10 -5.04 12.87
N THR A 165 -20.78 -5.20 12.99
CA THR A 165 -19.85 -4.07 13.09
C THR A 165 -19.84 -3.24 11.80
N LEU A 166 -19.81 -3.88 10.63
CA LEU A 166 -19.86 -3.19 9.34
C LEU A 166 -21.14 -2.35 9.19
N LYS A 167 -22.29 -2.89 9.63
CA LYS A 167 -23.56 -2.15 9.60
C LYS A 167 -23.57 -0.95 10.57
N GLY A 168 -22.89 -1.05 11.71
CA GLY A 168 -22.82 0.00 12.73
C GLY A 168 -21.80 1.11 12.44
N ARG A 169 -20.70 0.79 11.73
CA ARG A 169 -19.57 1.71 11.50
C ARG A 169 -19.96 3.09 10.92
N PRO A 170 -20.84 3.22 9.91
CA PRO A 170 -21.24 4.53 9.39
C PRO A 170 -21.91 5.44 10.44
N GLY A 171 -22.65 4.84 11.37
CA GLY A 171 -23.30 5.54 12.48
C GLY A 171 -22.28 6.05 13.50
N ALA A 172 -21.26 5.24 13.79
CA ALA A 172 -20.24 5.48 14.81
C ALA A 172 -19.10 6.42 14.37
N LEU A 173 -19.02 6.78 13.08
CA LEU A 173 -18.03 7.74 12.58
C LEU A 173 -18.15 9.07 13.34
N ALA A 174 -17.06 9.50 13.95
CA ALA A 174 -16.99 10.77 14.66
C ALA A 174 -15.53 11.28 14.69
N PRO A 175 -15.27 12.53 14.27
CA PRO A 175 -16.17 13.43 13.54
C PRO A 175 -16.45 12.95 12.11
N LYS A 176 -17.52 13.46 11.49
CA LYS A 176 -17.90 13.15 10.09
C LYS A 176 -17.58 14.33 9.18
N PHE A 177 -17.22 14.07 7.93
CA PHE A 177 -17.10 15.14 6.93
C PHE A 177 -18.39 15.95 6.80
N SER A 178 -19.56 15.30 6.84
CA SER A 178 -20.86 15.96 6.78
C SER A 178 -21.20 16.80 8.02
N SER A 179 -20.41 16.70 9.10
CA SER A 179 -20.58 17.51 10.31
C SER A 179 -19.71 18.77 10.32
N ILE A 180 -18.88 18.96 9.29
CA ILE A 180 -18.06 20.16 9.13
C ILE A 180 -18.94 21.27 8.57
N GLU A 181 -18.88 22.45 9.19
CA GLU A 181 -19.65 23.62 8.77
C GLU A 181 -19.19 24.14 7.40
N ASP A 182 -20.05 24.91 6.72
CA ASP A 182 -19.72 25.54 5.43
C ASP A 182 -18.52 26.50 5.63
N PRO A 183 -17.43 26.35 4.85
CA PRO A 183 -16.25 27.21 4.99
C PRO A 183 -16.57 28.69 4.72
N ASN A 184 -17.59 28.99 3.92
CA ASN A 184 -17.97 30.37 3.58
C ASN A 184 -18.70 31.09 4.72
N THR A 185 -19.18 30.36 5.72
CA THR A 185 -19.85 30.94 6.89
C THR A 185 -18.90 31.14 8.07
N GLN A 186 -17.63 30.76 7.92
CA GLN A 186 -16.66 30.79 9.00
C GLN A 186 -16.05 32.17 9.19
N THR A 187 -15.56 32.44 10.40
CA THR A 187 -15.02 33.74 10.82
C THR A 187 -13.72 34.14 10.10
N PHE A 188 -13.00 33.17 9.53
CA PHE A 188 -11.82 33.42 8.70
C PHE A 188 -12.17 33.83 7.25
N THR A 189 -13.42 33.66 6.83
CA THR A 189 -13.88 34.05 5.50
C THR A 189 -14.41 35.49 5.55
N PRO A 190 -13.92 36.40 4.70
CA PRO A 190 -14.43 37.76 4.63
C PRO A 190 -15.91 37.78 4.27
N ALA A 191 -16.70 38.64 4.91
CA ALA A 191 -18.08 38.85 4.52
C ALA A 191 -18.17 39.31 3.05
N PRO A 192 -19.16 38.84 2.26
CA PRO A 192 -19.31 39.24 0.87
C PRO A 192 -19.24 40.77 0.69
N GLY A 193 -18.36 41.24 -0.19
CA GLY A 193 -18.18 42.66 -0.48
C GLY A 193 -17.23 43.43 0.46
N LYS A 194 -16.55 42.77 1.42
CA LYS A 194 -15.48 43.40 2.20
C LYS A 194 -14.09 43.07 1.61
N PRO A 195 -13.25 44.07 1.29
CA PRO A 195 -11.91 43.84 0.81
C PRO A 195 -11.03 43.22 1.90
N VAL A 196 -10.12 42.33 1.51
CA VAL A 196 -9.09 41.76 2.39
C VAL A 196 -7.83 42.61 2.23
N GLU A 197 -7.38 43.21 3.33
CA GLU A 197 -6.08 43.87 3.37
C GLU A 197 -5.00 42.85 3.65
N TRP A 198 -4.15 42.57 2.65
CA TRP A 198 -2.96 41.75 2.80
C TRP A 198 -1.75 42.64 2.95
N THR A 199 -1.02 42.47 4.06
CA THR A 199 0.27 43.11 4.29
C THR A 199 1.34 42.04 4.27
N ALA A 200 2.26 42.11 3.30
CA ALA A 200 3.38 41.19 3.23
C ALA A 200 4.32 41.40 4.42
N SER A 201 4.64 40.33 5.14
CA SER A 201 5.71 40.38 6.15
C SER A 201 7.05 40.61 5.44
N PRO A 202 7.93 41.47 5.98
CA PRO A 202 9.27 41.64 5.43
C PRO A 202 10.03 40.30 5.48
N PRO A 203 10.89 40.01 4.48
CA PRO A 203 11.71 38.81 4.51
C PRO A 203 12.56 38.77 5.79
N PRO A 204 12.82 37.58 6.36
CA PRO A 204 13.67 37.46 7.53
C PRO A 204 15.04 38.08 7.24
N ASP A 205 15.48 38.94 8.15
CA ASP A 205 16.72 39.69 8.04
C ASP A 205 17.89 38.69 8.06
N ASP A 206 18.62 38.54 6.95
CA ASP A 206 19.76 37.61 6.82
C ASP A 206 21.00 38.08 7.64
N SER A 207 20.79 39.05 8.54
CA SER A 207 21.80 39.73 9.37
C SER A 207 22.20 38.96 10.64
N THR A 208 21.71 37.73 10.86
CA THR A 208 22.12 36.87 11.99
C THR A 208 22.86 35.58 11.62
N LYS A 209 23.34 35.44 10.37
CA LYS A 209 24.43 34.49 10.08
C LYS A 209 25.75 35.06 10.62
N SER A 210 25.89 35.00 11.94
CA SER A 210 27.16 35.22 12.62
C SER A 210 28.12 34.14 12.15
N SER A 211 29.10 34.57 11.36
CA SER A 211 30.21 33.73 10.90
C SER A 211 31.10 33.42 12.10
N SER A 212 31.06 32.20 12.62
CA SER A 212 32.03 31.72 13.60
C SER A 212 33.08 30.86 12.91
N SER A 213 34.01 31.51 12.22
CA SER A 213 35.37 31.02 12.04
C SER A 213 36.23 31.51 13.22
N ASP A 214 37.17 30.67 13.65
CA ASP A 214 38.14 30.84 14.73
C ASP A 214 37.68 30.51 16.16
N ALA A 215 37.89 29.25 16.54
CA ALA A 215 38.16 28.85 17.91
C ALA A 215 39.65 28.53 18.07
N THR A 216 40.42 29.54 18.47
CA THR A 216 41.79 29.40 18.99
C THR A 216 41.71 28.88 20.44
N PRO A 217 42.47 27.83 20.83
CA PRO A 217 42.40 27.29 22.19
C PRO A 217 43.35 28.03 23.14
N THR A 218 42.87 28.38 24.34
CA THR A 218 43.70 28.80 25.48
C THR A 218 43.91 27.64 26.47
N PRO A 219 45.04 27.61 27.21
CA PRO A 219 45.67 26.36 27.66
C PRO A 219 45.28 25.94 29.08
N THR A 220 45.31 24.64 29.34
CA THR A 220 45.30 24.04 30.69
C THR A 220 46.72 23.70 31.15
N PRO A 221 47.03 23.79 32.46
CA PRO A 221 48.40 23.69 32.95
C PRO A 221 48.86 22.24 33.16
N THR A 222 50.18 22.10 33.05
CA THR A 222 51.03 20.91 33.13
C THR A 222 50.93 20.14 34.44
N GLU A 223 50.83 18.80 34.32
CA GLU A 223 51.34 17.85 35.33
C GLU A 223 52.19 16.75 34.67
N ASP A 224 53.04 16.18 35.51
CA ASP A 224 54.38 15.68 35.28
C ASP A 224 54.46 14.17 35.02
N ARG A 225 55.55 13.76 34.34
CA ARG A 225 56.18 12.41 34.30
C ARG A 225 55.42 11.18 33.77
N GLY A 226 55.99 10.62 32.70
CA GLY A 226 56.58 9.27 32.80
C GLY A 226 56.35 8.29 31.64
N HIS A 227 57.44 7.96 30.93
CA HIS A 227 57.77 6.69 30.24
C HIS A 227 56.70 6.04 29.30
N GLY A 228 56.98 5.70 28.04
CA GLY A 228 58.21 5.60 27.29
C GLY A 228 57.94 4.88 25.96
N GLY A 229 58.96 4.81 25.10
CA GLY A 229 58.97 3.92 23.93
C GLY A 229 58.84 4.63 22.58
N GLY A 230 59.90 5.32 22.17
CA GLY A 230 60.10 5.77 20.80
C GLY A 230 60.88 4.75 19.95
N GLY A 231 60.78 4.97 18.63
CA GLY A 231 61.56 4.33 17.58
C GLY A 231 60.64 4.10 16.39
N GLY A 232 60.66 4.85 15.29
CA GLY A 232 61.68 5.67 14.62
C GLY A 232 61.31 5.55 13.13
N GLY A 233 60.95 6.63 12.45
CA GLY A 233 61.87 7.36 11.56
C GLY A 233 62.01 6.62 10.21
N GLY A 234 61.81 7.21 9.03
CA GLY A 234 61.57 8.58 8.62
C GLY A 234 61.87 8.69 7.12
N GLY A 235 61.44 9.79 6.51
CA GLY A 235 61.84 10.26 5.17
C GLY A 235 60.98 9.71 4.03
N GLY A 236 60.46 10.51 3.10
CA GLY A 236 60.61 11.93 2.81
C GLY A 236 60.18 12.14 1.35
N GLY A 237 59.69 13.32 1.00
CA GLY A 237 59.50 13.73 -0.42
C GLY A 237 58.17 14.40 -0.71
N SER A 238 58.22 15.73 -0.82
CA SER A 238 57.11 16.62 -1.11
C SER A 238 56.74 16.70 -2.61
N ALA A 239 55.50 17.18 -2.83
CA ALA A 239 54.96 17.91 -4.00
C ALA A 239 54.64 17.09 -5.26
N SER A 240 53.55 17.31 -5.99
CA SER A 240 52.36 18.16 -5.86
C SER A 240 51.46 17.87 -7.07
N GLY A 241 50.13 17.95 -6.89
CA GLY A 241 49.12 18.04 -7.96
C GLY A 241 48.46 16.71 -8.31
N GLY A 242 47.14 16.56 -8.35
CA GLY A 242 46.01 17.46 -8.15
C GLY A 242 44.75 16.69 -8.60
N GLY A 243 43.61 16.93 -7.93
CA GLY A 243 42.29 16.48 -8.38
C GLY A 243 41.84 15.12 -7.86
N GLY A 244 41.62 15.02 -6.55
CA GLY A 244 40.96 13.87 -5.93
C GLY A 244 39.49 13.79 -6.32
N GLY A 245 39.09 12.59 -6.75
CA GLY A 245 37.69 12.22 -6.84
C GLY A 245 37.05 12.07 -5.47
N GLY A 246 35.76 12.39 -5.41
CA GLY A 246 34.78 11.81 -4.49
C GLY A 246 33.54 11.61 -5.37
N GLY A 247 33.14 10.39 -5.71
CA GLY A 247 32.73 9.38 -4.75
C GLY A 247 31.25 9.54 -4.46
N GLY A 248 30.42 9.60 -5.50
CA GLY A 248 28.95 9.57 -5.36
C GLY A 248 28.54 8.19 -4.86
N GLY A 249 28.06 8.14 -3.61
CA GLY A 249 27.58 6.93 -2.98
C GLY A 249 26.47 6.29 -3.80
N SER A 250 26.80 5.22 -4.52
CA SER A 250 25.81 4.29 -5.06
C SER A 250 25.11 3.62 -3.88
N VAL A 251 23.87 4.04 -3.61
CA VAL A 251 22.92 3.20 -2.88
C VAL A 251 22.75 1.91 -3.69
N GLY A 252 23.13 0.78 -3.08
CA GLY A 252 23.26 -0.50 -3.78
C GLY A 252 21.94 -0.97 -4.38
N GLY A 253 21.94 -1.25 -5.69
CA GLY A 253 20.84 -1.94 -6.37
C GLY A 253 19.73 -1.06 -6.96
N MET A 254 19.90 0.27 -7.02
CA MET A 254 18.88 1.19 -7.57
C MET A 254 19.15 1.69 -8.99
N GLY A 255 20.12 1.16 -9.73
CA GLY A 255 20.44 1.63 -11.08
C GLY A 255 20.89 3.10 -11.17
N PRO A 256 21.14 3.63 -12.38
CA PRO A 256 21.74 4.95 -12.59
C PRO A 256 20.84 6.13 -12.20
N SER A 257 19.51 6.00 -12.19
CA SER A 257 18.61 7.06 -11.72
C SER A 257 18.41 7.12 -10.21
N GLY A 258 19.00 6.18 -9.46
CA GLY A 258 18.90 6.16 -8.00
C GLY A 258 17.50 5.87 -7.47
N GLY A 259 17.30 6.18 -6.18
CA GLY A 259 16.00 6.09 -5.51
C GLY A 259 15.13 7.34 -5.76
N PRO A 260 13.84 7.29 -5.36
CA PRO A 260 12.93 8.41 -5.52
C PRO A 260 13.42 9.64 -4.75
N PRO A 261 13.05 10.86 -5.19
CA PRO A 261 13.35 12.09 -4.47
C PRO A 261 12.90 12.00 -3.01
N SER A 262 13.71 12.54 -2.10
CA SER A 262 13.35 12.67 -0.69
C SER A 262 12.28 13.74 -0.54
N GLY A 263 11.01 13.33 -0.65
CA GLY A 263 9.84 14.20 -0.57
C GLY A 263 8.57 13.44 -0.94
N SER A 264 7.42 13.96 -0.52
CA SER A 264 6.13 13.46 -0.99
C SER A 264 6.09 13.57 -2.53
N PRO A 265 5.44 12.61 -3.23
CA PRO A 265 5.13 12.73 -4.64
C PRO A 265 4.68 14.14 -5.04
N PRO A 266 5.04 14.65 -6.23
CA PRO A 266 4.56 15.94 -6.69
C PRO A 266 3.02 15.99 -6.55
N PRO A 267 2.45 17.10 -6.05
CA PRO A 267 1.01 17.26 -5.98
C PRO A 267 0.41 17.30 -7.39
N GLY A 268 -0.66 16.54 -7.61
CA GLY A 268 -1.36 16.49 -8.90
C GLY A 268 -2.36 15.33 -8.95
N ASN A 269 -3.39 15.46 -9.77
CA ASN A 269 -4.28 14.35 -10.08
C ASN A 269 -3.61 13.51 -11.19
N VAL A 270 -3.56 12.18 -11.03
CA VAL A 270 -2.99 11.26 -12.04
C VAL A 270 -3.59 11.53 -13.44
N GLU A 271 -4.86 11.94 -13.50
CA GLU A 271 -5.52 12.33 -14.75
C GLU A 271 -4.87 13.56 -15.42
N GLU A 272 -4.44 14.56 -14.64
CA GLU A 272 -3.78 15.76 -15.17
C GLU A 272 -2.42 15.41 -15.78
N TRP A 273 -1.65 14.55 -15.12
CA TRP A 273 -0.37 14.07 -15.66
C TRP A 273 -0.55 13.25 -16.93
N ILE A 274 -1.61 12.43 -17.01
CA ILE A 274 -1.95 11.69 -18.23
C ILE A 274 -2.30 12.67 -19.35
N ARG A 275 -3.15 13.67 -19.10
CA ARG A 275 -3.54 14.67 -20.10
C ARG A 275 -2.34 15.49 -20.59
N GLU A 276 -1.45 15.89 -19.69
CA GLU A 276 -0.22 16.58 -20.03
C GLU A 276 0.71 15.70 -20.87
N ALA A 277 0.93 14.44 -20.47
CA ALA A 277 1.72 13.49 -21.23
C ALA A 277 1.13 13.23 -22.62
N ILE A 278 -0.20 13.05 -22.75
CA ILE A 278 -0.88 12.90 -24.05
C ILE A 278 -0.59 14.09 -24.95
N LYS A 279 -0.70 15.32 -24.44
CA LYS A 279 -0.42 16.54 -25.21
C LYS A 279 1.02 16.56 -25.75
N ILE A 280 1.98 16.18 -24.92
CA ILE A 280 3.40 16.13 -25.30
C ILE A 280 3.65 14.99 -26.31
N LEU A 281 3.06 13.82 -26.09
CA LEU A 281 3.17 12.66 -26.97
C LEU A 281 2.57 12.93 -28.36
N GLN A 282 1.41 13.59 -28.41
CA GLN A 282 0.77 14.04 -29.65
C GLN A 282 1.65 15.02 -30.42
N ALA A 283 2.21 16.02 -29.72
CA ALA A 283 3.13 16.99 -30.33
C ALA A 283 4.40 16.32 -30.91
N ASN A 284 4.75 15.13 -30.44
CA ASN A 284 5.88 14.32 -30.91
C ASN A 284 5.46 13.18 -31.85
N GLY A 285 4.24 13.21 -32.39
CA GLY A 285 3.79 12.29 -33.43
C GLY A 285 3.40 10.89 -32.95
N ILE A 286 3.22 10.69 -31.65
CA ILE A 286 2.67 9.45 -31.11
C ILE A 286 1.14 9.53 -31.21
N PRO A 287 0.46 8.54 -31.81
CA PRO A 287 -0.99 8.59 -32.06
C PRO A 287 -1.78 8.22 -30.79
N VAL A 288 -1.61 9.01 -29.74
CA VAL A 288 -2.45 8.97 -28.53
C VAL A 288 -3.47 10.11 -28.56
N THR A 289 -4.62 9.90 -27.95
CA THR A 289 -5.70 10.89 -27.84
C THR A 289 -6.32 10.87 -26.44
N GLU A 290 -7.24 11.79 -26.14
CA GLU A 290 -7.96 11.76 -24.87
C GLU A 290 -8.76 10.46 -24.67
N ASP A 291 -9.16 9.79 -25.73
CA ASP A 291 -9.82 8.48 -25.65
C ASP A 291 -8.90 7.41 -25.03
N ASN A 292 -7.58 7.64 -24.99
CA ASN A 292 -6.61 6.72 -24.40
C ASN A 292 -6.35 6.97 -22.90
N ILE A 293 -7.03 7.94 -22.28
CA ILE A 293 -6.85 8.25 -20.86
C ILE A 293 -7.19 7.04 -20.00
N ASP A 294 -8.28 6.34 -20.31
CA ASP A 294 -8.74 5.18 -19.53
C ASP A 294 -7.75 4.01 -19.60
N GLU A 295 -7.11 3.76 -20.74
CA GLU A 295 -6.08 2.73 -20.89
C GLU A 295 -4.83 3.08 -20.10
N ILE A 296 -4.33 4.32 -20.22
CA ILE A 296 -3.14 4.77 -19.50
C ILE A 296 -3.42 4.76 -17.99
N TRP A 297 -4.56 5.27 -17.57
CA TRP A 297 -5.00 5.24 -16.17
C TRP A 297 -5.02 3.81 -15.63
N LYS A 298 -5.61 2.88 -16.40
CA LYS A 298 -5.72 1.48 -15.98
C LYS A 298 -4.36 0.79 -15.85
N ILE A 299 -3.40 1.11 -16.73
CA ILE A 299 -2.02 0.65 -16.56
C ILE A 299 -1.43 1.21 -15.27
N ILE A 300 -1.49 2.53 -15.06
CA ILE A 300 -0.95 3.19 -13.87
C ILE A 300 -1.56 2.64 -12.57
N GLU A 301 -2.88 2.43 -12.54
CA GLU A 301 -3.59 1.86 -11.40
C GLU A 301 -3.04 0.46 -11.06
N LYS A 302 -2.77 -0.37 -12.07
CA LYS A 302 -2.26 -1.74 -11.89
C LYS A 302 -0.78 -1.79 -11.55
N GLU A 303 0.02 -0.92 -12.15
CA GLU A 303 1.48 -0.92 -12.04
C GLU A 303 1.97 -0.24 -10.77
N SER A 304 1.36 0.90 -10.40
CA SER A 304 1.85 1.75 -9.31
C SER A 304 0.78 2.20 -8.33
N SER A 305 -0.49 1.85 -8.58
CA SER A 305 -1.64 2.40 -7.84
C SER A 305 -1.71 3.93 -7.86
N GLY A 306 -1.09 4.58 -8.86
CA GLY A 306 -1.02 6.04 -9.00
C GLY A 306 0.12 6.71 -8.24
N ASN A 307 1.08 5.96 -7.70
CA ASN A 307 2.21 6.53 -6.96
C ASN A 307 3.43 6.76 -7.89
N PRO A 308 3.85 8.01 -8.17
CA PRO A 308 4.98 8.28 -9.04
C PRO A 308 6.33 7.95 -8.39
N HIS A 309 6.39 7.70 -7.08
CA HIS A 309 7.57 7.21 -6.38
C HIS A 309 7.51 5.68 -6.13
N ALA A 310 6.61 4.96 -6.82
CA ALA A 310 6.52 3.50 -6.69
C ALA A 310 7.80 2.81 -7.16
N ILE A 311 8.26 1.82 -6.37
CA ILE A 311 9.42 0.98 -6.70
C ILE A 311 9.03 -0.47 -6.50
N ASN A 312 9.30 -1.28 -7.51
CA ASN A 312 9.22 -2.72 -7.42
C ASN A 312 10.61 -3.28 -7.04
N LEU A 313 10.71 -3.97 -5.89
CA LEU A 313 11.95 -4.54 -5.37
C LEU A 313 11.98 -6.09 -5.32
N TRP A 314 10.90 -6.74 -5.74
CA TRP A 314 10.71 -8.20 -5.60
C TRP A 314 11.03 -8.99 -6.89
N ASP A 315 11.16 -8.33 -8.04
CA ASP A 315 11.23 -9.00 -9.34
C ASP A 315 12.66 -9.28 -9.80
N SER A 316 12.79 -9.94 -10.95
CA SER A 316 14.10 -10.28 -11.52
C SER A 316 14.93 -9.05 -11.93
N ASN A 317 14.31 -7.89 -12.13
CA ASN A 317 14.99 -6.66 -12.49
C ASN A 317 15.56 -5.98 -11.24
N ALA A 318 14.82 -5.99 -10.12
CA ALA A 318 15.30 -5.58 -8.82
C ALA A 318 16.49 -6.43 -8.35
N GLN A 319 16.43 -7.76 -8.56
CA GLN A 319 17.56 -8.66 -8.28
C GLN A 319 18.82 -8.34 -9.12
N LYS A 320 18.63 -7.79 -10.33
CA LYS A 320 19.71 -7.33 -11.21
C LYS A 320 20.16 -5.88 -10.90
N GLY A 321 19.57 -5.25 -9.89
CA GLY A 321 19.92 -3.89 -9.46
C GLY A 321 19.36 -2.78 -10.33
N THR A 322 18.33 -3.06 -11.15
CA THR A 322 17.63 -2.09 -12.00
C THR A 322 16.12 -2.23 -11.82
N PRO A 323 15.57 -1.92 -10.63
CA PRO A 323 14.16 -2.11 -10.34
C PRO A 323 13.26 -1.26 -11.24
N SER A 324 12.01 -1.68 -11.41
CA SER A 324 10.96 -0.90 -12.08
C SER A 324 10.47 0.24 -11.19
N LYS A 325 10.23 1.41 -11.80
CA LYS A 325 10.05 2.70 -11.10
C LYS A 325 8.95 3.56 -11.71
N GLY A 326 8.29 4.34 -10.86
CA GLY A 326 7.32 5.35 -11.23
C GLY A 326 5.97 4.80 -11.71
N LEU A 327 5.15 5.69 -12.29
CA LEU A 327 3.74 5.43 -12.58
C LEU A 327 3.51 4.22 -13.50
N MET A 328 4.31 4.11 -14.55
CA MET A 328 4.25 3.06 -15.57
C MET A 328 5.23 1.91 -15.28
N GLN A 329 5.90 1.90 -14.13
CA GLN A 329 6.88 0.90 -13.72
C GLN A 329 7.99 0.65 -14.78
N CYS A 330 8.62 1.73 -15.25
CA CYS A 330 9.74 1.63 -16.18
C CYS A 330 11.04 1.26 -15.44
N ILE A 331 11.87 0.39 -16.03
CA ILE A 331 13.28 0.24 -15.64
C ILE A 331 14.15 1.31 -16.32
N ASP A 332 15.34 1.55 -15.76
CA ASP A 332 16.28 2.58 -16.26
C ASP A 332 16.60 2.48 -17.75
N SER A 333 16.81 1.27 -18.27
CA SER A 333 17.13 1.05 -19.69
C SER A 333 15.93 1.36 -20.58
N THR A 334 14.73 0.94 -20.19
CA THR A 334 13.49 1.22 -20.92
C THR A 334 13.19 2.71 -20.93
N PHE A 335 13.28 3.37 -19.78
CA PHE A 335 13.06 4.81 -19.65
C PHE A 335 14.02 5.59 -20.55
N ASN A 336 15.33 5.31 -20.46
CA ASN A 336 16.32 6.03 -21.25
C ASN A 336 16.19 5.78 -22.77
N ALA A 337 15.70 4.62 -23.20
CA ALA A 337 15.46 4.33 -24.61
C ALA A 337 14.19 5.01 -25.16
N HIS A 338 13.21 5.31 -24.30
CA HIS A 338 11.88 5.78 -24.72
C HIS A 338 11.48 7.15 -24.17
N LYS A 339 12.34 7.83 -23.41
CA LYS A 339 12.14 9.24 -23.05
C LYS A 339 12.24 10.17 -24.25
N LEU A 340 11.60 11.33 -24.14
CA LEU A 340 11.76 12.42 -25.09
C LEU A 340 12.89 13.36 -24.64
N PRO A 341 13.55 14.10 -25.55
CA PRO A 341 14.53 15.12 -25.16
C PRO A 341 13.91 16.14 -24.20
N GLY A 342 14.57 16.41 -23.07
CA GLY A 342 14.07 17.31 -22.02
C GLY A 342 13.18 16.63 -20.96
N HIS A 343 12.93 15.33 -21.10
CA HIS A 343 12.16 14.49 -20.16
C HIS A 343 13.07 13.44 -19.51
N ASP A 344 14.03 13.91 -18.71
CA ASP A 344 15.16 13.12 -18.21
C ASP A 344 14.95 12.53 -16.82
N ASP A 345 13.80 12.76 -16.17
CA ASP A 345 13.53 12.33 -14.81
C ASP A 345 12.53 11.16 -14.73
N ILE A 346 13.01 9.97 -14.36
CA ILE A 346 12.16 8.77 -14.25
C ILE A 346 11.11 8.88 -13.13
N TRP A 347 11.33 9.76 -12.15
CA TRP A 347 10.42 9.98 -11.03
C TRP A 347 9.41 11.09 -11.30
N ASN A 348 9.63 11.89 -12.35
CA ASN A 348 8.63 12.83 -12.83
C ASN A 348 7.45 12.04 -13.43
N PRO A 349 6.22 12.26 -12.95
CA PRO A 349 5.06 11.50 -13.39
C PRO A 349 4.81 11.60 -14.89
N VAL A 350 4.99 12.79 -15.47
CA VAL A 350 4.75 13.06 -16.90
C VAL A 350 5.81 12.38 -17.75
N ASP A 351 7.09 12.51 -17.39
CA ASP A 351 8.22 11.88 -18.09
C ASP A 351 8.09 10.35 -18.08
N ASN A 352 7.68 9.78 -16.93
CA ASN A 352 7.49 8.34 -16.78
C ASN A 352 6.34 7.82 -17.65
N ILE A 353 5.22 8.56 -17.73
CA ILE A 353 4.11 8.25 -18.64
C ILE A 353 4.57 8.33 -20.10
N ILE A 354 5.29 9.39 -20.47
CA ILE A 354 5.83 9.56 -21.84
C ILE A 354 6.67 8.34 -22.24
N ALA A 355 7.62 7.93 -21.39
CA ALA A 355 8.49 6.81 -21.69
C ALA A 355 7.72 5.48 -21.73
N GLY A 356 6.82 5.23 -20.79
CA GLY A 356 6.01 4.01 -20.73
C GLY A 356 5.07 3.84 -21.92
N VAL A 357 4.43 4.93 -22.35
CA VAL A 357 3.56 4.91 -23.54
C VAL A 357 4.38 4.70 -24.81
N ARG A 358 5.52 5.39 -24.97
CA ARG A 358 6.40 5.18 -26.13
C ARG A 358 6.95 3.75 -26.19
N TYR A 359 7.27 3.16 -25.04
CA TYR A 359 7.62 1.74 -24.95
C TYR A 359 6.45 0.85 -25.39
N THR A 360 5.23 1.15 -24.93
CA THR A 360 4.02 0.39 -25.31
C THR A 360 3.82 0.36 -26.83
N PHE A 361 3.96 1.51 -27.48
CA PHE A 361 3.83 1.62 -28.93
C PHE A 361 4.99 0.94 -29.67
N SER A 362 6.22 1.14 -29.21
CA SER A 362 7.42 0.53 -29.81
C SER A 362 7.39 -1.01 -29.74
N ARG A 363 7.01 -1.56 -28.59
CA ARG A 363 7.10 -2.99 -28.29
C ARG A 363 5.88 -3.80 -28.69
N TYR A 364 4.69 -3.20 -28.60
CA TYR A 364 3.40 -3.89 -28.77
C TYR A 364 2.53 -3.31 -29.88
N GLY A 365 2.95 -2.23 -30.55
CA GLY A 365 2.16 -1.62 -31.63
C GLY A 365 0.97 -0.77 -31.16
N GLY A 366 0.90 -0.45 -29.87
CA GLY A 366 -0.17 0.36 -29.27
C GLY A 366 -0.84 -0.32 -28.07
N PHE A 367 -1.85 0.33 -27.49
CA PHE A 367 -2.53 -0.16 -26.28
C PHE A 367 -3.28 -1.47 -26.48
N GLU A 368 -3.84 -1.73 -27.68
CA GLU A 368 -4.49 -3.02 -27.99
C GLU A 368 -3.52 -4.21 -27.92
N GLY A 369 -2.24 -3.97 -28.24
CA GLY A 369 -1.20 -4.99 -28.16
C GLY A 369 -0.63 -5.18 -26.76
N HIS A 370 -0.94 -4.28 -25.82
CA HIS A 370 -0.42 -4.33 -24.46
C HIS A 370 -0.91 -5.60 -23.74
N PRO A 371 -0.02 -6.48 -23.22
CA PRO A 371 -0.40 -7.77 -22.64
C PRO A 371 -1.46 -7.67 -21.54
N GLY A 372 -1.29 -6.75 -20.59
CA GLY A 372 -2.23 -6.52 -19.50
C GLY A 372 -3.62 -6.07 -19.95
N LEU A 373 -3.71 -5.05 -20.82
CA LEU A 373 -4.98 -4.58 -21.39
C LEU A 373 -5.66 -5.66 -22.25
N LYS A 374 -4.88 -6.39 -23.06
CA LYS A 374 -5.38 -7.48 -23.89
C LYS A 374 -5.93 -8.64 -23.06
N ALA A 375 -5.22 -9.07 -22.02
CA ALA A 375 -5.67 -10.12 -21.12
C ALA A 375 -7.00 -9.73 -20.43
N MET A 376 -7.12 -8.48 -19.98
CA MET A 376 -8.36 -7.98 -19.37
C MET A 376 -9.52 -7.89 -20.38
N SER A 377 -9.25 -7.49 -21.62
CA SER A 377 -10.29 -7.47 -22.68
C SER A 377 -10.86 -8.85 -23.00
N GLN A 378 -10.09 -9.91 -22.70
CA GLN A 378 -10.49 -11.31 -22.87
C GLN A 378 -11.05 -11.95 -21.59
N GLY A 379 -11.28 -11.17 -20.53
CA GLY A 379 -11.80 -11.65 -19.24
C GLY A 379 -10.74 -12.28 -18.31
N GLY A 380 -9.46 -12.16 -18.64
CA GLY A 380 -8.33 -12.63 -17.83
C GLY A 380 -7.80 -11.59 -16.84
N GLY A 381 -6.88 -12.02 -15.97
CA GLY A 381 -6.19 -11.13 -15.03
C GLY A 381 -5.18 -10.21 -15.74
N TYR A 382 -4.89 -9.05 -15.13
CA TYR A 382 -3.87 -8.12 -15.64
C TYR A 382 -2.48 -8.77 -15.58
N GLN A 383 -1.73 -8.69 -16.68
CA GLN A 383 -0.32 -9.07 -16.76
C GLN A 383 0.52 -7.81 -16.98
N GLY A 384 1.32 -7.48 -15.98
CA GLY A 384 2.31 -6.39 -16.07
C GLY A 384 3.53 -6.79 -16.90
N TYR A 385 4.53 -5.90 -16.89
CA TYR A 385 5.76 -6.04 -17.69
C TYR A 385 6.78 -7.04 -17.16
#